data_AF-A0A9E6AZS2-F1
#
_entry.id   AF-A0A9E6AZS2-F1
#
_cell.length_a   1.000
_cell.length_b   1.000
_cell.length_c   1.000
_cell.angle_alpha   90.00
_cell.angle_beta   90.00
_cell.angle_gamma   90.00
#
_symmetry.space_group_name_H-M   'P 1'
#
loop_
_entity.id
_entity.type
_entity.pdbx_description
1 polymer ?
#
loop_
_entity_poly.entity_id
_entity_poly.type
_entity_poly.pdbx_seq_one_letter_code
_entity_poly.pdbx_strand_id
1 'polypeptide(L)'
;MTVPFQSRFVSELPGDKLSANRPRQVEGACYSLVEPTPVAAPKVIAHSQEVADQLGYSSDDLESARMSAVLGGCALQEGMTSFAAAYGGHQFGNWAGQLGDGRAISLGERQGPDGNWLEMQLKGAGPTPYSRTADGRAVMRSSVREFLCSEAMFHLGVPTTRALSLVSTGDAVVRDVLYDGNAKPEPGAIVCRVAPSFLRFGNFELFASRGDETTLRQLTNYTLRHFFPQLLTPEMIAGTIEPGKDEIAAMFSEVCLSTAIMVNHWMRVGFVHGVMNTDNMSILGLTIDYGPYGWLEDFDPTWTPNTT
;
A
#
# COMPACT_ATOMS: atom_id res chain seq x y z
N MET A 1 9.28 22.32 13.04
CA MET A 1 8.02 21.71 13.51
C MET A 1 7.61 20.69 12.45
N THR A 2 7.39 19.45 12.84
CA THR A 2 6.86 18.41 11.96
C THR A 2 5.40 18.73 11.65
N VAL A 3 5.02 18.69 10.36
CA VAL A 3 3.62 18.88 9.93
C VAL A 3 2.80 17.70 10.49
N PRO A 4 1.63 17.93 11.11
CA PRO A 4 0.80 16.84 11.62
C PRO A 4 0.33 15.93 10.47
N PHE A 5 -0.05 14.69 10.83
CA PHE A 5 -0.70 13.82 9.87
C PHE A 5 -2.04 14.41 9.42
N GLN A 6 -2.39 14.09 8.18
CA GLN A 6 -3.66 14.37 7.55
C GLN A 6 -4.20 13.07 6.96
N SER A 7 -5.43 13.09 6.48
CA SER A 7 -6.04 11.93 5.85
C SER A 7 -6.85 12.40 4.65
N ARG A 8 -6.14 12.93 3.64
CA ARG A 8 -6.74 13.51 2.43
C ARG A 8 -7.62 12.49 1.71
N PHE A 9 -7.15 11.24 1.62
CA PHE A 9 -7.93 10.13 1.10
C PHE A 9 -9.27 9.95 1.82
N VAL A 10 -9.24 9.99 3.16
CA VAL A 10 -10.44 9.84 4.00
C VAL A 10 -11.37 11.05 3.88
N SER A 11 -10.82 12.27 3.88
CA SER A 11 -11.62 13.49 3.89
C SER A 11 -12.27 13.82 2.55
N GLU A 12 -11.72 13.33 1.43
CA GLU A 12 -12.16 13.71 0.08
C GLU A 12 -12.90 12.60 -0.68
N LEU A 13 -12.81 11.34 -0.23
CA LEU A 13 -13.45 10.20 -0.89
C LEU A 13 -14.57 9.59 -0.03
N PRO A 14 -15.56 8.94 -0.65
CA PRO A 14 -16.64 8.31 0.10
C PRO A 14 -16.11 7.15 0.95
N GLY A 15 -16.40 7.19 2.25
CA GLY A 15 -16.08 6.13 3.20
C GLY A 15 -17.24 5.17 3.44
N ASP A 16 -16.90 3.96 3.89
CA ASP A 16 -17.87 2.96 4.30
C ASP A 16 -18.69 3.47 5.49
N LYS A 17 -20.02 3.34 5.38
CA LYS A 17 -20.97 3.76 6.41
C LYS A 17 -21.06 2.76 7.56
N LEU A 18 -20.57 1.54 7.38
CA LEU A 18 -20.61 0.49 8.40
C LEU A 18 -19.29 0.44 9.17
N SER A 19 -19.38 0.58 10.50
CA SER A 19 -18.23 0.44 11.40
C SER A 19 -17.87 -1.01 11.74
N ALA A 20 -18.67 -1.99 11.31
CA ALA A 20 -18.43 -3.39 11.63
C ALA A 20 -17.18 -3.92 10.92
N ASN A 21 -16.13 -4.21 11.69
CA ASN A 21 -14.89 -4.80 11.20
C ASN A 21 -15.00 -6.35 11.13
N ARG A 22 -15.59 -6.82 10.03
CA ARG A 22 -15.69 -8.25 9.68
C ARG A 22 -15.66 -8.40 8.16
N PRO A 23 -15.18 -9.54 7.62
CA PRO A 23 -15.17 -9.77 6.18
C PRO A 23 -16.56 -9.58 5.54
N ARG A 24 -16.66 -8.70 4.54
CA ARG A 24 -17.91 -8.38 3.84
C ARG A 24 -17.66 -7.62 2.53
N GLN A 25 -18.68 -7.58 1.67
CA GLN A 25 -18.70 -6.65 0.54
C GLN A 25 -18.92 -5.21 1.04
N VAL A 26 -18.21 -4.28 0.41
CA VAL A 26 -18.23 -2.83 0.69
C VAL A 26 -18.56 -2.13 -0.62
N GLU A 27 -19.69 -1.43 -0.67
CA GLU A 27 -20.20 -0.79 -1.89
C GLU A 27 -20.27 0.73 -1.70
N GLY A 28 -20.07 1.48 -2.78
CA GLY A 28 -20.15 2.95 -2.77
C GLY A 28 -19.11 3.64 -1.86
N ALA A 29 -17.98 3.00 -1.59
CA ALA A 29 -16.93 3.52 -0.72
C ALA A 29 -15.52 3.12 -1.17
N CYS A 30 -14.59 4.06 -1.07
CA CYS A 30 -13.17 3.89 -1.38
C CYS A 30 -12.37 3.28 -0.22
N TYR A 31 -12.88 3.34 1.01
CA TYR A 31 -12.21 2.81 2.19
C TYR A 31 -13.22 2.44 3.29
N SER A 32 -12.76 1.67 4.26
CA SER A 32 -13.40 1.50 5.57
C SER A 32 -12.49 2.03 6.65
N LEU A 33 -13.04 2.80 7.60
CA LEU A 33 -12.31 3.15 8.81
C LEU A 33 -12.08 1.89 9.64
N VAL A 34 -10.81 1.64 9.98
CA VAL A 34 -10.40 0.48 10.77
C VAL A 34 -9.24 0.86 11.66
N GLU A 35 -9.31 0.46 12.92
CA GLU A 35 -8.18 0.59 13.86
C GLU A 35 -7.24 -0.61 13.70
N PRO A 36 -5.91 -0.41 13.73
CA PRO A 36 -4.96 -1.49 13.92
C PRO A 36 -5.32 -2.34 15.14
N THR A 37 -5.14 -3.65 15.03
CA THR A 37 -5.33 -4.58 16.15
C THR A 37 -4.02 -4.65 16.95
N PRO A 38 -4.01 -4.21 18.23
CA PRO A 38 -2.81 -4.21 19.06
C PRO A 38 -2.13 -5.58 19.12
N VAL A 39 -0.82 -5.54 19.35
CA VAL A 39 0.05 -6.72 19.46
C VAL A 39 0.69 -6.81 20.85
N ALA A 40 1.13 -8.01 21.23
CA ALA A 40 1.55 -8.29 22.61
C ALA A 40 2.80 -7.49 23.07
N ALA A 41 3.82 -7.37 22.21
CA ALA A 41 5.09 -6.74 22.55
C ALA A 41 5.77 -6.15 21.28
N PRO A 42 5.29 -5.00 20.78
CA PRO A 42 5.85 -4.39 19.59
C PRO A 42 7.28 -3.92 19.85
N LYS A 43 8.22 -4.37 19.00
CA LYS A 43 9.61 -3.93 19.04
C LYS A 43 10.10 -3.68 17.61
N VAL A 44 10.57 -2.46 17.34
CA VAL A 44 11.27 -2.14 16.09
C VAL A 44 12.59 -2.92 16.08
N ILE A 45 12.78 -3.75 15.06
CA ILE A 45 14.00 -4.55 14.90
C ILE A 45 14.88 -4.05 13.76
N ALA A 46 14.31 -3.28 12.82
CA ALA A 46 15.05 -2.56 11.78
C ALA A 46 14.21 -1.36 11.30
N HIS A 47 14.89 -0.31 10.82
CA HIS A 47 14.28 0.83 10.17
C HIS A 47 15.17 1.38 9.05
N SER A 48 14.57 2.06 8.08
CA SER A 48 15.28 2.83 7.04
C SER A 48 15.40 4.28 7.49
N GLN A 49 16.64 4.73 7.76
CA GLN A 49 16.87 6.11 8.20
C GLN A 49 16.48 7.11 7.12
N GLU A 50 16.73 6.82 5.84
CA GLU A 50 16.35 7.72 4.73
C GLU A 50 14.83 7.91 4.64
N VAL A 51 14.05 6.86 4.86
CA VAL A 51 12.58 6.96 4.88
C VAL A 51 12.09 7.70 6.11
N ALA A 52 12.76 7.53 7.25
CA ALA A 52 12.46 8.30 8.45
C ALA A 52 12.73 9.80 8.24
N ASP A 53 13.84 10.15 7.59
CA ASP A 53 14.20 11.53 7.27
C ASP A 53 13.20 12.17 6.30
N GLN A 54 12.74 11.42 5.28
CA GLN A 54 11.66 11.84 4.37
C GLN A 54 10.35 12.11 5.13
N LEU A 55 10.05 11.29 6.13
CA LEU A 55 8.94 11.50 7.04
C LEU A 55 9.31 12.44 8.20
N GLY A 56 10.43 13.14 8.16
CA GLY A 56 10.90 14.09 9.17
C GLY A 56 10.90 13.53 10.60
N TYR A 57 11.28 12.27 10.78
CA TYR A 57 11.55 11.66 12.08
C TYR A 57 13.04 11.70 12.38
N SER A 58 13.38 12.03 13.61
CA SER A 58 14.75 11.90 14.13
C SER A 58 15.05 10.47 14.56
N SER A 59 16.32 10.13 14.75
CA SER A 59 16.71 8.83 15.33
C SER A 59 16.12 8.63 16.74
N ASP A 60 16.06 9.68 17.55
CA ASP A 60 15.45 9.66 18.88
C ASP A 60 13.95 9.31 18.82
N ASP A 61 13.23 9.79 17.81
CA ASP A 61 11.84 9.42 17.60
C ASP A 61 11.68 7.92 17.39
N LEU A 62 12.54 7.32 16.55
CA LEU A 62 12.49 5.91 16.18
C LEU A 62 12.84 4.96 17.34
N GLU A 63 13.72 5.41 18.25
CA GLU A 63 14.08 4.66 19.46
C GLU A 63 13.03 4.76 20.57
N SER A 64 12.06 5.68 20.43
CA SER A 64 11.04 5.89 21.45
C SER A 64 10.06 4.72 21.55
N ALA A 65 9.64 4.40 22.78
CA ALA A 65 8.59 3.42 23.04
C ALA A 65 7.25 3.80 22.35
N ARG A 66 6.99 5.11 22.21
CA ARG A 66 5.81 5.62 21.51
C ARG A 66 5.85 5.27 20.03
N MET A 67 6.99 5.46 19.36
CA MET A 67 7.11 5.11 17.94
C MET A 67 7.02 3.60 17.73
N SER A 68 7.62 2.80 18.61
CA SER A 68 7.44 1.34 18.58
C SER A 68 5.97 0.94 18.70
N ALA A 69 5.19 1.61 19.55
CA ALA A 69 3.75 1.38 19.65
C ALA A 69 2.99 1.80 18.39
N VAL A 70 3.34 2.93 17.76
CA VAL A 70 2.71 3.40 16.51
C VAL A 70 3.00 2.44 15.36
N LEU A 71 4.28 2.13 15.13
CA LEU A 71 4.71 1.22 14.05
C LEU A 71 4.25 -0.23 14.28
N GLY A 72 3.97 -0.60 15.54
CA GLY A 72 3.37 -1.87 15.92
C GLY A 72 1.84 -1.90 15.87
N GLY A 73 1.17 -0.81 15.51
CA GLY A 73 -0.30 -0.74 15.48
C GLY A 73 -0.96 -0.79 16.87
N CYS A 74 -0.27 -0.34 17.91
CA CYS A 74 -0.79 -0.23 19.27
C CYS A 74 -1.15 1.20 19.67
N ALA A 75 -0.83 2.20 18.84
CA ALA A 75 -1.13 3.60 19.07
C ALA A 75 -1.23 4.36 17.74
N LEU A 76 -1.88 5.52 17.77
CA LEU A 76 -1.88 6.49 16.67
C LEU A 76 -1.19 7.79 17.10
N GLN A 77 -0.62 8.51 16.14
CA GLN A 77 -0.14 9.87 16.34
C GLN A 77 -1.25 10.88 16.06
N GLU A 78 -1.05 12.12 16.51
CA GLU A 78 -1.99 13.20 16.25
C GLU A 78 -2.19 13.40 14.73
N GLY A 79 -3.46 13.49 14.31
CA GLY A 79 -3.85 13.66 12.92
C GLY A 79 -3.98 12.36 12.10
N MET A 80 -3.53 11.22 12.64
CA MET A 80 -3.73 9.93 11.98
C MET A 80 -5.21 9.52 12.02
N THR A 81 -5.74 9.11 10.88
CA THR A 81 -7.05 8.45 10.76
C THR A 81 -6.84 7.16 10.00
N SER A 82 -6.96 6.03 10.70
CA SER A 82 -6.62 4.75 10.10
C SER A 82 -7.75 4.16 9.25
N PHE A 83 -7.38 3.63 8.09
CA PHE A 83 -8.32 3.08 7.13
C PHE A 83 -7.72 1.91 6.35
N ALA A 84 -8.60 1.13 5.73
CA ALA A 84 -8.25 0.11 4.77
C ALA A 84 -8.95 0.43 3.44
N ALA A 85 -8.22 0.42 2.33
CA ALA A 85 -8.77 0.78 1.02
C ALA A 85 -9.57 -0.37 0.40
N ALA A 86 -10.65 -0.02 -0.30
CA ALA A 86 -11.42 -0.93 -1.14
C ALA A 86 -10.85 -0.94 -2.57
N TYR A 87 -10.59 -2.14 -3.09
CA TYR A 87 -10.25 -2.36 -4.50
C TYR A 87 -10.69 -3.76 -4.93
N GLY A 88 -10.76 -3.98 -6.24
CA GLY A 88 -10.92 -5.27 -6.86
C GLY A 88 -9.66 -5.65 -7.62
N GLY A 89 -9.74 -6.62 -8.52
CA GLY A 89 -8.63 -6.92 -9.41
C GLY A 89 -8.84 -8.18 -10.23
N HIS A 90 -8.12 -8.25 -11.34
CA HIS A 90 -7.93 -9.45 -12.12
C HIS A 90 -6.73 -10.22 -11.57
N GLN A 91 -6.99 -11.41 -11.02
CA GLN A 91 -5.98 -12.32 -10.53
C GLN A 91 -5.75 -13.43 -11.56
N PHE A 92 -4.53 -13.52 -12.09
CA PHE A 92 -4.17 -14.47 -13.15
C PHE A 92 -5.17 -14.47 -14.33
N GLY A 93 -5.55 -13.27 -14.77
CA GLY A 93 -6.47 -13.05 -15.89
C GLY A 93 -7.97 -13.19 -15.57
N ASN A 94 -8.35 -13.54 -14.35
CA ASN A 94 -9.76 -13.71 -13.95
C ASN A 94 -10.18 -12.62 -12.97
N TRP A 95 -11.38 -12.06 -13.17
CA TRP A 95 -11.95 -11.09 -12.22
C TRP A 95 -12.19 -11.74 -10.85
N ALA A 96 -11.50 -11.26 -9.82
CA ALA A 96 -11.57 -11.81 -8.46
C ALA A 96 -12.65 -11.17 -7.59
N GLY A 97 -13.44 -10.24 -8.14
CA GLY A 97 -14.41 -9.45 -7.37
C GLY A 97 -13.72 -8.46 -6.43
N GLN A 98 -14.35 -8.20 -5.29
CA GLN A 98 -13.77 -7.32 -4.27
C GLN A 98 -12.61 -8.00 -3.54
N LEU A 99 -11.49 -7.29 -3.51
CA LEU A 99 -10.32 -7.54 -2.71
C LEU A 99 -10.27 -6.47 -1.61
N GLY A 100 -9.30 -5.56 -1.66
CA GLY A 100 -9.07 -4.52 -0.67
C GLY A 100 -7.88 -4.82 0.23
N ASP A 101 -7.56 -3.86 1.10
CA ASP A 101 -6.48 -3.98 2.07
C ASP A 101 -6.85 -5.00 3.16
N GLY A 102 -6.70 -6.29 2.85
CA GLY A 102 -7.13 -7.39 3.73
C GLY A 102 -6.21 -7.67 4.92
N ARG A 103 -5.01 -7.08 4.93
CA ARG A 103 -4.04 -7.16 6.04
C ARG A 103 -3.17 -5.91 6.12
N ALA A 104 -3.61 -4.83 5.49
CA ALA A 104 -2.90 -3.56 5.47
C ALA A 104 -3.85 -2.50 6.03
N ILE A 105 -3.30 -1.55 6.78
CA ILE A 105 -4.04 -0.45 7.36
C ILE A 105 -3.20 0.80 7.19
N SER A 106 -3.70 1.75 6.39
CA SER A 106 -3.11 3.06 6.24
C SER A 106 -3.36 3.86 7.51
N LEU A 107 -2.36 4.58 8.01
CA LEU A 107 -2.44 5.40 9.23
C LEU A 107 -2.77 6.86 8.90
N GLY A 108 -2.52 7.28 7.66
CA GLY A 108 -2.67 8.64 7.20
C GLY A 108 -1.48 9.07 6.36
N GLU A 109 -1.52 10.34 5.97
CA GLU A 109 -0.58 10.98 5.08
C GLU A 109 0.07 12.16 5.78
N ARG A 110 1.32 12.45 5.46
CA ARG A 110 2.01 13.61 6.01
C ARG A 110 2.94 14.20 4.95
N GLN A 111 3.08 15.51 5.00
CA GLN A 111 4.10 16.20 4.21
C GLN A 111 5.47 16.07 4.89
N GLY A 112 6.44 15.57 4.13
CA GLY A 112 7.85 15.50 4.52
C GLY A 112 8.52 16.87 4.58
N PRO A 113 9.73 16.97 5.15
CA PRO A 113 10.51 18.21 5.16
C PRO A 113 10.85 18.76 3.76
N ASP A 114 10.86 17.90 2.75
CA ASP A 114 11.08 18.23 1.34
C ASP A 114 9.80 18.72 0.62
N GLY A 115 8.67 18.76 1.33
CA GLY A 115 7.38 19.16 0.78
C GLY A 115 6.60 18.04 0.08
N ASN A 116 7.14 16.81 0.02
CA ASN A 116 6.44 15.68 -0.61
C ASN A 116 5.44 15.04 0.34
N TRP A 117 4.29 14.62 -0.19
CA TRP A 117 3.29 13.89 0.59
C TRP A 117 3.62 12.40 0.61
N LEU A 118 3.57 11.80 1.79
CA LEU A 118 3.83 10.38 2.02
C LEU A 118 2.74 9.77 2.89
N GLU A 119 2.18 8.67 2.42
CA GLU A 119 1.24 7.81 3.13
C GLU A 119 2.00 6.73 3.90
N MET A 120 1.64 6.51 5.17
CA MET A 120 2.15 5.40 5.99
C MET A 120 1.12 4.28 6.05
N GLN A 121 1.54 3.06 5.74
CA GLN A 121 0.67 1.88 5.78
C GLN A 121 1.32 0.73 6.55
N LEU A 122 0.64 0.21 7.57
CA LEU A 122 1.08 -0.95 8.33
C LEU A 122 0.53 -2.24 7.70
N LYS A 123 1.41 -3.14 7.26
CA LYS A 123 1.05 -4.46 6.74
C LYS A 123 1.31 -5.53 7.79
N GLY A 124 0.26 -6.29 8.12
CA GLY A 124 0.19 -7.21 9.26
C GLY A 124 -0.53 -6.65 10.50
N ALA A 125 -1.12 -5.46 10.38
CA ALA A 125 -1.71 -4.72 11.50
C ALA A 125 -3.07 -5.24 11.99
N GLY A 126 -3.59 -6.34 11.44
CA GLY A 126 -4.84 -6.96 11.88
C GLY A 126 -5.88 -7.09 10.77
N PRO A 127 -7.03 -7.73 11.08
CA PRO A 127 -8.09 -7.94 10.13
C PRO A 127 -8.86 -6.65 9.80
N THR A 128 -9.41 -6.63 8.59
CA THR A 128 -10.21 -5.54 8.02
C THR A 128 -11.47 -6.15 7.37
N PRO A 129 -12.43 -5.34 6.90
CA PRO A 129 -13.55 -5.82 6.09
C PRO A 129 -13.14 -6.58 4.81
N TYR A 130 -11.88 -6.42 4.40
CA TYR A 130 -11.30 -6.96 3.18
C TYR A 130 -10.46 -8.23 3.41
N SER A 131 -10.33 -8.71 4.67
CA SER A 131 -9.49 -9.86 5.00
C SER A 131 -9.94 -11.19 4.39
N ARG A 132 -11.19 -11.28 3.89
CA ARG A 132 -11.79 -12.51 3.39
C ARG A 132 -11.66 -13.63 4.43
N THR A 133 -10.86 -14.66 4.15
CA THR A 133 -10.60 -15.80 5.04
C THR A 133 -9.28 -15.68 5.81
N ALA A 134 -8.49 -14.63 5.57
CA ALA A 134 -7.21 -14.41 6.22
C ALA A 134 -7.37 -13.75 7.61
N ASP A 135 -6.36 -13.92 8.46
CA ASP A 135 -6.32 -13.38 9.83
C ASP A 135 -5.86 -11.91 9.93
N GLY A 136 -5.48 -11.30 8.80
CA GLY A 136 -4.98 -9.92 8.76
C GLY A 136 -3.56 -9.73 9.32
N ARG A 137 -2.84 -10.81 9.64
CA ARG A 137 -1.49 -10.75 10.21
C ARG A 137 -0.40 -11.10 9.19
N ALA A 138 0.83 -10.69 9.47
CA ALA A 138 2.02 -11.03 8.68
C ALA A 138 3.06 -11.73 9.57
N VAL A 139 3.94 -12.50 8.93
CA VAL A 139 5.01 -13.25 9.60
C VAL A 139 6.38 -12.64 9.30
N MET A 140 7.32 -12.86 10.20
CA MET A 140 8.68 -12.29 10.11
C MET A 140 9.36 -12.56 8.78
N ARG A 141 9.26 -13.78 8.25
CA ARG A 141 9.89 -14.16 6.97
C ARG A 141 9.42 -13.32 5.79
N SER A 142 8.11 -13.13 5.64
CA SER A 142 7.56 -12.29 4.55
C SER A 142 7.88 -10.82 4.76
N SER A 143 7.81 -10.34 6.01
CA SER A 143 8.02 -8.92 6.32
C SER A 143 9.49 -8.51 6.17
N VAL A 144 10.45 -9.37 6.51
CA VAL A 144 11.89 -9.16 6.25
C VAL A 144 12.14 -9.05 4.75
N ARG A 145 11.59 -9.97 3.95
CA ARG A 145 11.73 -9.96 2.49
C ARG A 145 11.20 -8.66 1.89
N GLU A 146 10.00 -8.25 2.29
CA GLU A 146 9.39 -7.00 1.82
C GLU A 146 10.20 -5.76 2.24
N PHE A 147 10.64 -5.68 3.50
CA PHE A 147 11.47 -4.57 3.98
C PHE A 147 12.77 -4.45 3.17
N LEU A 148 13.52 -5.54 3.04
CA LEU A 148 14.79 -5.55 2.32
C LEU A 148 14.60 -5.27 0.82
N CYS A 149 13.60 -5.88 0.19
CA CYS A 149 13.35 -5.74 -1.24
C CYS A 149 12.90 -4.34 -1.62
N SER A 150 12.08 -3.70 -0.78
CA SER A 150 11.64 -2.31 -0.99
C SER A 150 12.84 -1.37 -1.08
N GLU A 151 13.74 -1.45 -0.09
CA GLU A 151 14.90 -0.56 -0.02
C GLU A 151 15.98 -0.94 -1.06
N ALA A 152 16.18 -2.22 -1.33
CA ALA A 152 17.08 -2.66 -2.40
C ALA A 152 16.64 -2.13 -3.77
N MET A 153 15.34 -2.20 -4.08
CA MET A 153 14.79 -1.68 -5.33
C MET A 153 14.99 -0.16 -5.45
N PHE A 154 14.78 0.58 -4.35
CA PHE A 154 15.06 2.01 -4.31
C PHE A 154 16.53 2.32 -4.61
N HIS A 155 17.48 1.65 -3.94
CA HIS A 155 18.91 1.87 -4.16
C HIS A 155 19.42 1.39 -5.52
N LEU A 156 18.71 0.46 -6.16
CA LEU A 156 18.92 0.09 -7.57
C LEU A 156 18.35 1.14 -8.54
N GLY A 157 17.65 2.18 -8.05
CA GLY A 157 17.02 3.19 -8.87
C GLY A 157 15.76 2.69 -9.57
N VAL A 158 15.05 1.71 -8.99
CA VAL A 158 13.75 1.23 -9.46
C VAL A 158 12.64 1.96 -8.70
N PRO A 159 11.63 2.55 -9.39
CA PRO A 159 10.47 3.13 -8.72
C PRO A 159 9.75 2.09 -7.85
N THR A 160 9.57 2.39 -6.56
CA THR A 160 9.06 1.43 -5.59
C THR A 160 8.41 2.09 -4.37
N THR A 161 7.49 1.37 -3.72
CA THR A 161 7.13 1.66 -2.33
C THR A 161 8.33 1.43 -1.41
N ARG A 162 8.49 2.30 -0.42
CA ARG A 162 9.58 2.25 0.57
C ARG A 162 9.14 1.52 1.82
N ALA A 163 10.11 1.09 2.64
CA ALA A 163 9.84 0.47 3.93
C ALA A 163 10.50 1.26 5.07
N LEU A 164 9.68 1.88 5.92
CA LEU A 164 10.16 2.63 7.08
C LEU A 164 10.70 1.70 8.16
N SER A 165 9.96 0.65 8.51
CA SER A 165 10.30 -0.18 9.67
C SER A 165 9.85 -1.62 9.54
N LEU A 166 10.57 -2.48 10.25
CA LEU A 166 10.20 -3.86 10.54
C LEU A 166 10.03 -4.02 12.06
N VAL A 167 8.87 -4.50 12.48
CA VAL A 167 8.48 -4.64 13.89
C VAL A 167 8.19 -6.11 14.19
N SER A 168 8.78 -6.65 15.25
CA SER A 168 8.35 -7.92 15.84
C SER A 168 7.16 -7.68 16.76
N THR A 169 6.12 -8.52 16.68
CA THR A 169 4.86 -8.28 17.42
C THR A 169 4.82 -8.94 18.80
N GLY A 170 5.66 -9.95 19.03
CA GLY A 170 5.56 -10.83 20.21
C GLY A 170 4.47 -11.91 20.09
N ASP A 171 3.65 -11.85 19.04
CA ASP A 171 2.61 -12.84 18.76
C ASP A 171 3.13 -13.96 17.87
N ALA A 172 2.53 -15.15 17.99
CA ALA A 172 2.72 -16.25 17.04
C ALA A 172 1.57 -16.27 16.01
N VAL A 173 1.91 -16.46 14.74
CA VAL A 173 0.96 -16.46 13.62
C VAL A 173 1.08 -17.80 12.90
N VAL A 174 -0.03 -18.53 12.77
CA VAL A 174 -0.01 -19.86 12.15
C VAL A 174 0.01 -19.73 10.63
N ARG A 175 0.99 -20.35 9.98
CA ARG A 175 1.10 -20.40 8.51
C ARG A 175 1.44 -21.81 8.05
N ASP A 176 0.86 -22.18 6.92
CA ASP A 176 1.32 -23.29 6.12
C ASP A 176 2.25 -22.74 5.03
N VAL A 177 3.55 -22.91 5.22
CA VAL A 177 4.58 -22.31 4.36
C VAL A 177 4.67 -23.01 3.01
N LEU A 178 4.45 -24.33 2.99
CA LEU A 178 4.61 -25.18 1.82
C LEU A 178 3.28 -25.53 1.16
N TYR A 179 2.16 -25.07 1.72
CA TYR A 179 0.80 -25.44 1.31
C TYR A 179 0.59 -26.97 1.31
N ASP A 180 1.25 -27.66 2.24
CA ASP A 180 1.26 -29.13 2.36
C ASP A 180 0.30 -29.66 3.44
N GLY A 181 -0.46 -28.76 4.06
CA GLY A 181 -1.38 -29.03 5.17
C GLY A 181 -0.73 -28.94 6.56
N ASN A 182 0.59 -28.73 6.66
CA ASN A 182 1.33 -28.75 7.93
C ASN A 182 1.58 -27.35 8.48
N ALA A 183 0.51 -26.65 8.87
CA ALA A 183 0.60 -25.31 9.42
C ALA A 183 1.39 -25.28 10.75
N LYS A 184 2.32 -24.33 10.88
CA LYS A 184 3.14 -24.13 12.08
C LYS A 184 3.10 -22.67 12.54
N PRO A 185 3.28 -22.40 13.85
CA PRO A 185 3.44 -21.04 14.34
C PRO A 185 4.75 -20.43 13.82
N GLU A 186 4.68 -19.25 13.22
CA GLU A 186 5.81 -18.39 12.87
C GLU A 186 5.74 -17.09 13.72
N PRO A 187 6.87 -16.44 14.01
CA PRO A 187 6.87 -15.14 14.68
C PRO A 187 6.10 -14.09 13.86
N GLY A 188 5.17 -13.38 14.49
CA GLY A 188 4.43 -12.29 13.88
C GLY A 188 5.31 -11.06 13.64
N ALA A 189 5.03 -10.35 12.56
CA ALA A 189 5.71 -9.11 12.21
C ALA A 189 4.78 -8.11 11.55
N ILE A 190 5.13 -6.83 11.67
CA ILE A 190 4.50 -5.72 10.94
C ILE A 190 5.60 -5.00 10.16
N VAL A 191 5.31 -4.67 8.89
CA VAL A 191 6.14 -3.77 8.10
C VAL A 191 5.40 -2.46 7.89
N CYS A 192 6.05 -1.33 8.16
CA CYS A 192 5.53 -0.02 7.83
C CYS A 192 6.01 0.35 6.43
N ARG A 193 5.09 0.35 5.48
CA ARG A 193 5.30 0.76 4.09
C ARG A 193 5.07 2.26 3.97
N VAL A 194 5.78 2.90 3.05
CA VAL A 194 5.68 4.33 2.77
C VAL A 194 5.66 4.56 1.26
N ALA A 195 4.72 5.36 0.78
CA ALA A 195 4.62 5.72 -0.63
C ALA A 195 3.88 7.06 -0.78
N PRO A 196 3.98 7.76 -1.92
CA PRO A 196 3.09 8.89 -2.21
C PRO A 196 1.60 8.49 -2.21
N SER A 197 1.29 7.25 -2.63
CA SER A 197 -0.03 6.65 -2.54
C SER A 197 0.05 5.12 -2.68
N PHE A 198 -0.89 4.40 -2.09
CA PHE A 198 -1.12 2.97 -2.34
C PHE A 198 -2.26 2.68 -3.33
N LEU A 199 -2.68 3.67 -4.12
CA LEU A 199 -3.65 3.49 -5.20
C LEU A 199 -3.13 2.54 -6.30
N ARG A 200 -4.04 1.66 -6.74
CA ARG A 200 -3.80 0.57 -7.69
C ARG A 200 -4.78 0.65 -8.85
N PHE A 201 -4.51 -0.07 -9.93
CA PHE A 201 -5.49 -0.21 -11.03
C PHE A 201 -6.80 -0.81 -10.51
N GLY A 202 -6.69 -1.80 -9.61
CA GLY A 202 -7.82 -2.44 -8.94
C GLY A 202 -8.78 -1.50 -8.21
N ASN A 203 -8.34 -0.32 -7.74
CA ASN A 203 -9.24 0.65 -7.13
C ASN A 203 -10.25 1.20 -8.14
N PHE A 204 -9.83 1.42 -9.39
CA PHE A 204 -10.69 1.91 -10.46
C PHE A 204 -11.55 0.79 -11.04
N GLU A 205 -10.97 -0.40 -11.23
CA GLU A 205 -11.67 -1.56 -11.77
C GLU A 205 -12.86 -1.96 -10.89
N LEU A 206 -12.77 -1.83 -9.56
CA LEU A 206 -13.86 -2.18 -8.66
C LEU A 206 -15.14 -1.40 -8.99
N PHE A 207 -15.02 -0.07 -9.07
CA PHE A 207 -16.18 0.81 -9.32
C PHE A 207 -16.68 0.65 -10.75
N ALA A 208 -15.77 0.54 -11.72
CA ALA A 208 -16.13 0.26 -13.11
C ALA A 208 -16.92 -1.06 -13.24
N SER A 209 -16.47 -2.13 -12.59
CA SER A 209 -17.13 -3.45 -12.64
C SER A 209 -18.55 -3.46 -12.05
N ARG A 210 -18.85 -2.50 -11.16
CA ARG A 210 -20.14 -2.35 -10.48
C ARG A 210 -21.05 -1.33 -11.16
N GLY A 211 -20.58 -0.62 -12.19
CA GLY A 211 -21.30 0.51 -12.78
C GLY A 211 -21.42 1.72 -11.84
N ASP A 212 -20.55 1.82 -10.82
CA ASP A 212 -20.54 2.95 -9.88
C ASP A 212 -19.72 4.11 -10.46
N GLU A 213 -20.31 4.77 -11.46
CA GLU A 213 -19.66 5.90 -12.16
C GLU A 213 -19.42 7.10 -11.24
N THR A 214 -20.24 7.26 -10.21
CA THR A 214 -20.13 8.39 -9.26
C THR A 214 -18.86 8.25 -8.43
N THR A 215 -18.67 7.10 -7.77
CA THR A 215 -17.46 6.87 -6.97
C THR A 215 -16.21 6.79 -7.85
N LEU A 216 -16.31 6.19 -9.04
CA LEU A 216 -15.22 6.15 -10.01
C LEU A 216 -14.75 7.55 -10.42
N ARG A 217 -15.69 8.46 -10.69
CA ARG A 217 -15.40 9.87 -11.02
C ARG A 217 -14.71 10.58 -9.86
N GLN A 218 -15.20 10.40 -8.64
CA GLN A 218 -14.60 10.99 -7.44
C GLN A 218 -13.15 10.51 -7.23
N LEU A 219 -12.91 9.20 -7.34
CA LEU A 219 -11.57 8.62 -7.24
C LEU A 219 -10.63 9.15 -8.35
N THR A 220 -11.14 9.25 -9.58
CA THR A 220 -10.37 9.77 -10.72
C THR A 220 -9.98 11.24 -10.52
N ASN A 221 -10.94 12.08 -10.12
CA ASN A 221 -10.69 13.49 -9.85
C ASN A 221 -9.74 13.70 -8.66
N TYR A 222 -9.85 12.87 -7.61
CA TYR A 222 -8.90 12.86 -6.50
C TYR A 222 -7.49 12.52 -6.99
N THR A 223 -7.37 11.46 -7.80
CA THR A 223 -6.07 10.99 -8.32
C THR A 223 -5.38 12.06 -9.18
N LEU A 224 -6.14 12.69 -10.08
CA LEU A 224 -5.65 13.81 -10.91
C LEU A 224 -5.15 14.98 -10.07
N ARG A 225 -5.94 15.45 -9.11
CA ARG A 225 -5.60 16.64 -8.30
C ARG A 225 -4.36 16.41 -7.43
N HIS A 226 -4.21 15.23 -6.85
CA HIS A 226 -3.15 14.98 -5.86
C HIS A 226 -1.88 14.38 -6.44
N PHE A 227 -1.97 13.65 -7.57
CA PHE A 227 -0.82 12.91 -8.11
C PHE A 227 -0.48 13.28 -9.55
N PHE A 228 -1.36 13.96 -10.27
CA PHE A 228 -1.09 14.47 -11.61
C PHE A 228 -1.46 15.96 -11.77
N PRO A 229 -1.15 16.84 -10.80
CA PRO A 229 -1.56 18.26 -10.86
C PRO A 229 -0.98 18.99 -12.07
N GLN A 230 0.15 18.53 -12.62
CA GLN A 230 0.77 19.08 -13.83
C GLN A 230 -0.12 18.95 -15.09
N LEU A 231 -1.13 18.09 -15.06
CA LEU A 231 -2.09 17.91 -16.16
C LEU A 231 -3.32 18.83 -16.03
N LEU A 232 -3.42 19.60 -14.95
CA LEU A 232 -4.61 20.37 -14.61
C LEU A 232 -4.35 21.87 -14.72
N THR A 233 -5.39 22.63 -15.06
CA THR A 233 -5.37 24.09 -14.94
C THR A 233 -5.49 24.53 -13.47
N PRO A 234 -5.10 25.78 -13.12
CA PRO A 234 -5.29 26.30 -11.78
C PRO A 234 -6.74 26.22 -11.28
N GLU A 235 -7.73 26.44 -12.15
CA GLU A 235 -9.16 26.36 -11.84
C GLU A 235 -9.59 24.93 -11.46
N MET A 236 -9.03 23.93 -12.14
CA MET A 236 -9.26 22.51 -11.85
C MET A 236 -8.59 22.06 -10.55
N ILE A 237 -7.36 22.52 -10.29
CA ILE A 237 -6.67 22.27 -9.02
C ILE A 237 -7.47 22.86 -7.86
N ALA A 238 -8.01 24.07 -8.03
CA ALA A 238 -8.87 24.74 -7.07
C ALA A 238 -10.26 24.10 -6.91
N GLY A 239 -10.62 23.10 -7.75
CA GLY A 239 -11.90 22.41 -7.70
C GLY A 239 -13.08 23.24 -8.21
N THR A 240 -12.83 24.34 -8.93
CA THR A 240 -13.90 25.20 -9.50
C THR A 240 -14.45 24.64 -10.81
N ILE A 241 -13.67 23.81 -11.49
CA ILE A 241 -14.04 23.09 -12.72
C ILE A 241 -13.58 21.64 -12.54
N GLU A 242 -14.40 20.66 -12.91
CA GLU A 242 -13.98 19.26 -12.89
C GLU A 242 -13.09 18.94 -14.11
N PRO A 243 -12.07 18.08 -13.95
CA PRO A 243 -11.33 17.52 -15.07
C PRO A 243 -12.25 16.80 -16.07
N GLY A 244 -11.96 16.97 -17.35
CA GLY A 244 -12.71 16.41 -18.46
C GLY A 244 -12.07 15.13 -19.02
N LYS A 245 -12.48 14.78 -20.24
CA LYS A 245 -11.97 13.60 -20.94
C LYS A 245 -10.49 13.75 -21.31
N ASP A 246 -10.05 14.95 -21.64
CA ASP A 246 -8.68 15.21 -22.10
C ASP A 246 -7.67 15.03 -20.95
N GLU A 247 -7.98 15.53 -19.75
CA GLU A 247 -7.15 15.34 -18.56
C GLU A 247 -7.09 13.86 -18.13
N ILE A 248 -8.22 13.15 -18.22
CA ILE A 248 -8.29 11.72 -17.92
C ILE A 248 -7.46 10.91 -18.94
N ALA A 249 -7.54 11.25 -20.24
CA ALA A 249 -6.73 10.60 -21.27
C ALA A 249 -5.23 10.88 -21.08
N ALA A 250 -4.88 12.12 -20.69
CA ALA A 250 -3.50 12.47 -20.35
C ALA A 250 -2.99 11.69 -19.12
N MET A 251 -3.80 11.57 -18.06
CA MET A 251 -3.45 10.74 -16.89
C MET A 251 -3.23 9.29 -17.29
N PHE A 252 -4.12 8.72 -18.10
CA PHE A 252 -3.95 7.34 -18.58
C PHE A 252 -2.65 7.16 -19.38
N SER A 253 -2.24 8.18 -20.13
CA SER A 253 -0.98 8.16 -20.89
C SER A 253 0.25 8.19 -19.96
N GLU A 254 0.22 9.00 -18.91
CA GLU A 254 1.26 9.03 -17.85
C GLU A 254 1.33 7.71 -17.06
N VAL A 255 0.18 7.10 -16.75
CA VAL A 255 0.11 5.79 -16.09
C VAL A 255 0.73 4.70 -16.98
N CYS A 256 0.42 4.70 -18.27
CA CYS A 256 1.03 3.78 -19.23
C CYS A 256 2.56 3.95 -19.29
N LEU A 257 3.03 5.20 -19.38
CA LEU A 257 4.46 5.51 -19.46
C LEU A 257 5.22 5.12 -18.19
N SER A 258 4.72 5.51 -17.01
CA SER A 258 5.33 5.18 -15.73
C SER A 258 5.36 3.67 -15.46
N THR A 259 4.31 2.95 -15.84
CA THR A 259 4.27 1.48 -15.81
C THR A 259 5.33 0.85 -16.72
N ALA A 260 5.46 1.34 -17.96
CA ALA A 260 6.48 0.86 -18.89
C ALA A 260 7.91 1.12 -18.37
N ILE A 261 8.15 2.28 -17.76
CA ILE A 261 9.42 2.61 -17.11
C ILE A 261 9.71 1.65 -15.95
N MET A 262 8.73 1.41 -15.07
CA MET A 262 8.86 0.47 -13.95
C MET A 262 9.24 -0.94 -14.44
N VAL A 263 8.53 -1.47 -15.44
CA VAL A 263 8.82 -2.81 -15.99
C VAL A 263 10.18 -2.85 -16.70
N ASN A 264 10.59 -1.77 -17.39
CA ASN A 264 11.93 -1.69 -17.97
C ASN A 264 13.01 -1.75 -16.87
N HIS A 265 12.81 -1.06 -15.75
CA HIS A 265 13.71 -1.17 -14.60
C HIS A 265 13.77 -2.59 -14.04
N TRP A 266 12.66 -3.33 -14.00
CA TRP A 266 12.65 -4.74 -13.58
C TRP A 266 13.50 -5.61 -14.50
N MET A 267 13.30 -5.47 -15.82
CA MET A 267 14.09 -6.18 -16.83
C MET A 267 15.59 -5.87 -16.69
N ARG A 268 15.94 -4.58 -16.50
CA ARG A 268 17.32 -4.12 -16.35
C ARG A 268 18.04 -4.77 -15.17
N VAL A 269 17.33 -4.99 -14.05
CA VAL A 269 17.93 -5.55 -12.83
C VAL A 269 17.67 -7.05 -12.66
N GLY A 270 17.05 -7.71 -13.65
CA GLY A 270 16.70 -9.14 -13.57
C GLY A 270 15.68 -9.47 -12.49
N PHE A 271 14.79 -8.53 -12.14
CA PHE A 271 13.76 -8.73 -11.12
C PHE A 271 12.49 -9.33 -11.73
N VAL A 272 11.98 -10.40 -11.11
CA VAL A 272 10.69 -11.01 -11.44
C VAL A 272 9.74 -10.86 -10.24
N HIS A 273 8.65 -10.12 -10.43
CA HIS A 273 7.68 -9.83 -9.38
C HIS A 273 6.86 -11.06 -8.95
N GLY A 274 6.56 -11.95 -9.90
CA GLY A 274 5.80 -13.19 -9.70
C GLY A 274 4.28 -13.06 -9.66
N VAL A 275 3.71 -11.88 -9.37
CA VAL A 275 2.25 -11.68 -9.20
C VAL A 275 1.79 -10.31 -9.74
N MET A 276 1.83 -10.15 -11.06
CA MET A 276 1.40 -8.92 -11.76
C MET A 276 -0.13 -8.89 -11.98
N ASN A 277 -0.89 -9.15 -10.91
CA ASN A 277 -2.34 -8.93 -10.92
C ASN A 277 -2.63 -7.43 -10.94
N THR A 278 -3.79 -7.02 -11.44
CA THR A 278 -4.13 -5.58 -11.55
C THR A 278 -4.27 -4.90 -10.19
N ASP A 279 -4.57 -5.66 -9.12
CA ASP A 279 -4.50 -5.16 -7.75
C ASP A 279 -3.07 -4.89 -7.28
N ASN A 280 -2.04 -5.46 -7.91
CA ASN A 280 -0.63 -5.20 -7.59
C ASN A 280 0.04 -4.22 -8.59
N MET A 281 -0.74 -3.50 -9.38
CA MET A 281 -0.22 -2.46 -10.27
C MET A 281 -0.52 -1.08 -9.68
N SER A 282 0.52 -0.37 -9.24
CA SER A 282 0.39 0.99 -8.72
C SER A 282 -0.03 1.96 -9.82
N ILE A 283 -0.95 2.89 -9.50
CA ILE A 283 -1.33 3.96 -10.42
C ILE A 283 -0.16 4.94 -10.71
N LEU A 284 0.87 4.94 -9.86
CA LEU A 284 2.03 5.82 -9.96
C LEU A 284 3.25 5.12 -10.58
N GLY A 285 3.11 3.90 -11.08
CA GLY A 285 4.22 3.13 -11.64
C GLY A 285 5.26 2.72 -10.59
N LEU A 286 4.83 2.46 -9.35
CA LEU A 286 5.69 1.96 -8.27
C LEU A 286 5.63 0.43 -8.18
N THR A 287 6.79 -0.19 -7.98
CA THR A 287 6.85 -1.60 -7.54
C THR A 287 6.18 -1.72 -6.17
N ILE A 288 5.24 -2.64 -6.03
CA ILE A 288 4.34 -2.71 -4.88
C ILE A 288 3.99 -4.17 -4.56
N ASP A 289 3.84 -4.52 -3.27
CA ASP A 289 3.44 -5.85 -2.80
C ASP A 289 4.42 -6.98 -3.16
N TYR A 290 5.56 -6.95 -2.47
CA TYR A 290 6.61 -7.97 -2.52
C TYR A 290 6.16 -9.31 -1.93
N GLY A 291 5.60 -10.17 -2.76
CA GLY A 291 5.20 -11.54 -2.43
C GLY A 291 6.25 -12.58 -2.85
N PRO A 292 5.92 -13.51 -3.76
CA PRO A 292 6.85 -14.50 -4.30
C PRO A 292 7.71 -13.88 -5.42
N TYR A 293 8.40 -12.77 -5.12
CA TYR A 293 9.37 -12.19 -6.05
C TYR A 293 10.69 -12.97 -6.03
N GLY A 294 11.54 -12.72 -7.01
CA GLY A 294 12.94 -13.10 -6.96
C GLY A 294 13.76 -12.41 -8.05
N TRP A 295 15.08 -12.50 -7.91
CA TRP A 295 16.04 -12.05 -8.90
C TRP A 295 16.55 -13.24 -9.69
N LEU A 296 16.83 -13.01 -10.97
CA LEU A 296 17.58 -13.98 -11.78
C LEU A 296 18.99 -14.12 -11.19
N GLU A 297 19.34 -15.36 -10.85
CA GLU A 297 20.72 -15.74 -10.52
C GLU A 297 21.43 -16.10 -11.84
N ASP A 298 20.99 -17.20 -12.47
CA ASP A 298 21.32 -17.49 -13.86
C ASP A 298 20.34 -16.77 -14.80
N PHE A 299 20.82 -16.31 -15.95
CA PHE A 299 19.97 -15.71 -16.96
C PHE A 299 19.04 -16.75 -17.59
N ASP A 300 17.77 -16.71 -17.21
CA ASP A 300 16.69 -17.49 -17.80
C ASP A 300 15.50 -16.57 -18.12
N PRO A 301 15.18 -16.32 -19.41
CA PRO A 301 14.08 -15.44 -19.79
C PRO A 301 12.69 -16.01 -19.49
N THR A 302 12.59 -17.28 -19.08
CA THR A 302 11.33 -17.99 -18.81
C THR A 302 11.12 -18.30 -17.32
N TRP A 303 12.09 -17.96 -16.47
CA TRP A 303 12.02 -18.27 -15.05
C TRP A 303 10.94 -17.46 -14.32
N THR A 304 10.25 -18.13 -13.40
CA THR A 304 9.31 -17.49 -12.46
C THR A 304 9.61 -17.94 -11.02
N PRO A 305 9.70 -17.00 -10.06
CA PRO A 305 9.77 -17.31 -8.63
C PRO A 305 8.43 -17.75 -8.05
N ASN A 306 7.33 -17.51 -8.78
CA ASN A 306 6.01 -17.91 -8.33
C ASN A 306 5.70 -19.35 -8.76
N THR A 307 5.47 -20.22 -7.78
CA THR A 307 5.24 -21.66 -7.97
C THR A 307 3.75 -22.05 -7.97
N THR A 308 2.84 -21.07 -7.96
CA THR A 308 1.38 -21.28 -7.96
C THR A 308 0.75 -21.02 -9.30
#